data_AF-A0A5C7LJ65-F1
#
_entry.id   AF-A0A5C7LJ65-F1
#
_cell.length_a   1.000
_cell.length_b   1.000
_cell.length_c   1.000
_cell.angle_alpha   90.00
_cell.angle_beta   90.00
_cell.angle_gamma   90.00
#
_symmetry.space_group_name_H-M   'P 1'
#
loop_
_entity.id
_entity.type
_entity.pdbx_description
1 polymer ?
#
loop_
_entity_poly.entity_id
_entity_poly.type
_entity_poly.pdbx_seq_one_letter_code
_entity_poly.pdbx_strand_id
1 'polypeptide(L)'
;MTDAAPAAGGQAPAPNAQGQAQSPATKAWYEGHNFAPEDIGYIQNKGWDDPVKPIQAYKNLEKLQGVPAEYMIKIPKSLDDPAALAPIYDRLGRPASPDKYEVKIEGFEVDPKRMEIVRNAAHKAGLNPAQLQALAAADAQYMGEVMKAHEAEKAQRMEVELGALQREWGTHFEERAELGRRFVRNSLPSGIDKEATLSAIEEAIGTALTLKLFANAGEKTVREHNIPDSSGDRPFGYTREQAAADRKSLMDELKADPSRLANYNKGVGPDIDKMARLNKILSGA
;
A
#
# COMPACT_ATOMS: atom_id res chain seq x y z
N MET A 1 -3.40 52.37 -54.09
CA MET A 1 -3.02 53.49 -53.21
C MET A 1 -1.57 53.24 -52.81
N THR A 2 -0.62 53.54 -53.70
CA THR A 2 0.07 54.84 -53.82
C THR A 2 0.85 55.17 -52.56
N ASP A 3 2.15 54.87 -52.58
CA ASP A 3 3.09 55.94 -52.31
C ASP A 3 4.31 55.80 -53.23
N ALA A 4 4.76 56.93 -53.73
CA ALA A 4 5.78 57.08 -54.73
C ALA A 4 6.74 58.18 -54.29
N ALA A 5 7.91 58.18 -54.95
CA ALA A 5 8.80 59.33 -55.16
C ALA A 5 10.03 59.44 -54.21
N PRO A 6 11.09 60.18 -54.62
CA PRO A 6 12.17 59.62 -55.46
C PRO A 6 13.60 60.17 -55.18
N ALA A 7 14.57 59.62 -55.92
CA ALA A 7 15.79 60.20 -56.54
C ALA A 7 16.56 61.40 -55.93
N ALA A 8 17.90 61.26 -55.89
CA ALA A 8 18.93 62.16 -56.46
C ALA A 8 20.33 61.67 -56.00
N GLY A 9 21.42 61.64 -56.77
CA GLY A 9 21.75 62.05 -58.13
C GLY A 9 23.26 61.84 -58.35
N GLY A 10 23.74 61.78 -59.60
CA GLY A 10 25.17 61.90 -59.93
C GLY A 10 25.69 61.08 -61.11
N GLN A 11 25.44 61.55 -62.34
CA GLN A 11 26.18 61.30 -63.60
C GLN A 11 27.71 61.52 -63.46
N ALA A 12 28.64 61.10 -64.32
CA ALA A 12 28.82 60.10 -65.39
C ALA A 12 30.35 60.11 -65.73
N PRO A 13 30.90 59.45 -66.79
CA PRO A 13 32.10 58.60 -66.71
C PRO A 13 33.39 59.23 -67.29
N ALA A 14 34.57 58.68 -66.94
CA ALA A 14 35.77 58.53 -67.80
C ALA A 14 37.00 58.08 -66.96
N PRO A 15 38.08 57.59 -67.57
CA PRO A 15 38.19 56.60 -68.63
C PRO A 15 39.07 55.41 -68.18
N ASN A 16 38.99 54.32 -68.94
CA ASN A 16 39.85 53.16 -68.79
C ASN A 16 41.32 53.55 -69.01
N ALA A 17 42.17 53.37 -67.99
CA ALA A 17 43.61 53.45 -68.13
C ALA A 17 44.29 52.36 -67.29
N GLN A 18 44.60 51.27 -68.00
CA GLN A 18 45.82 50.48 -67.89
C GLN A 18 46.19 49.85 -66.53
N GLY A 19 46.09 48.52 -66.52
CA GLY A 19 47.15 47.66 -66.01
C GLY A 19 47.34 47.66 -64.50
N GLN A 20 46.47 46.96 -63.77
CA GLN A 20 46.85 46.39 -62.49
C GLN A 20 46.90 44.87 -62.61
N ALA A 21 48.09 44.36 -62.35
CA ALA A 21 48.49 42.97 -62.43
C ALA A 21 47.47 42.07 -61.71
N GLN A 22 47.02 41.03 -62.42
CA GLN A 22 46.42 39.88 -61.78
C GLN A 22 47.49 39.30 -60.85
N SER A 23 47.24 39.40 -59.53
CA SER A 23 47.96 38.60 -58.54
C SER A 23 48.00 37.15 -59.01
N PRO A 24 49.14 36.44 -58.92
CA PRO A 24 49.18 35.04 -59.32
C PRO A 24 48.08 34.31 -58.54
N ALA A 25 47.24 33.55 -59.24
CA ALA A 25 46.23 32.72 -58.61
C ALA A 25 46.95 31.81 -57.61
N THR A 26 46.85 32.15 -56.32
CA THR A 26 47.38 31.30 -55.26
C THR A 26 46.63 29.99 -55.38
N LYS A 27 47.36 28.94 -55.77
CA LYS A 27 46.87 27.58 -55.88
C LYS A 27 46.05 27.26 -54.63
N ALA A 28 44.82 26.76 -54.77
CA ALA A 28 44.00 26.49 -53.59
C ALA A 28 44.71 25.47 -52.70
N TRP A 29 44.62 25.62 -51.38
CA TRP A 29 45.48 24.91 -50.43
C TRP A 29 45.36 23.37 -50.53
N TYR A 30 44.23 22.88 -51.02
CA TYR A 30 43.95 21.45 -51.21
C TYR A 30 44.50 20.90 -52.55
N GLU A 31 44.92 21.74 -53.48
CA GLU A 31 45.43 21.28 -54.76
C GLU A 31 46.87 20.73 -54.62
N GLY A 32 47.16 19.62 -55.31
CA GLY A 32 48.45 18.91 -55.19
C GLY A 32 48.55 18.00 -53.97
N HIS A 33 47.49 17.92 -53.17
CA HIS A 33 47.29 16.92 -52.13
C HIS A 33 46.35 15.83 -52.65
N ASN A 34 46.48 14.62 -52.12
CA ASN A 34 45.69 13.46 -52.56
C ASN A 34 44.30 13.42 -51.89
N PHE A 35 43.51 14.47 -52.07
CA PHE A 35 42.11 14.49 -51.65
C PHE A 35 41.24 13.79 -52.70
N ALA A 36 40.21 13.06 -52.25
CA ALA A 36 39.21 12.53 -53.15
C ALA A 36 38.44 13.69 -53.82
N PRO A 37 37.95 13.56 -55.06
CA PRO A 37 37.15 14.58 -55.73
C PRO A 37 35.94 15.06 -54.90
N GLU A 38 35.33 14.15 -54.13
CA GLU A 38 34.20 14.42 -53.25
C GLU A 38 34.60 15.34 -52.08
N ASP A 39 35.79 15.14 -51.51
CA ASP A 39 36.32 15.97 -50.43
C ASP A 39 36.64 17.39 -50.91
N ILE A 40 37.19 17.51 -52.13
CA ILE A 40 37.44 18.82 -52.79
C ILE A 40 36.11 19.55 -52.99
N GLY A 41 35.09 18.86 -53.51
CA GLY A 41 33.75 19.42 -53.66
C GLY A 41 33.14 19.84 -52.32
N TYR A 42 33.33 19.07 -51.26
CA TYR A 42 32.87 19.42 -49.91
C TYR A 42 33.57 20.67 -49.36
N ILE A 43 34.90 20.78 -49.50
CA ILE A 43 35.70 21.94 -49.09
C ILE A 43 35.22 23.21 -49.81
N GLN A 44 35.00 23.12 -51.12
CA GLN A 44 34.48 24.23 -51.94
C GLN A 44 33.06 24.63 -51.51
N ASN A 45 32.15 23.67 -51.38
CA ASN A 45 30.76 23.91 -50.96
C ASN A 45 30.66 24.51 -49.55
N LYS A 46 31.58 24.17 -48.65
CA LYS A 46 31.66 24.73 -47.29
C LYS A 46 32.34 26.09 -47.22
N GLY A 47 32.92 26.60 -48.32
CA GLY A 47 33.64 27.87 -48.35
C GLY A 47 34.93 27.87 -47.51
N TRP A 48 35.58 26.71 -47.41
CA TRP A 48 36.83 26.53 -46.68
C TRP A 48 38.04 26.86 -47.57
N ASP A 49 38.15 28.15 -47.92
CA ASP A 49 39.24 28.74 -48.72
C ASP A 49 40.61 28.74 -48.01
N ASP A 50 40.65 28.46 -46.71
CA ASP A 50 41.85 28.44 -45.86
C ASP A 50 41.87 27.18 -44.98
N PRO A 51 43.03 26.50 -44.80
CA PRO A 51 43.14 25.24 -44.05
C PRO A 51 42.83 25.36 -42.56
N VAL A 52 42.78 26.57 -41.99
CA VAL A 52 42.37 26.82 -40.60
C VAL A 52 40.84 26.76 -40.46
N LYS A 53 40.06 27.06 -41.52
CA LYS A 53 38.59 27.04 -41.47
C LYS A 53 37.99 25.66 -41.14
N PRO A 54 38.43 24.53 -41.73
CA PRO A 54 38.00 23.20 -41.31
C PRO A 54 38.33 22.90 -39.85
N ILE A 55 39.52 23.31 -39.37
CA ILE A 55 39.94 23.14 -37.97
C ILE A 55 39.05 23.96 -37.04
N GLN A 56 38.74 25.21 -37.40
CA GLN A 56 37.82 26.06 -36.63
C GLN A 56 36.39 25.52 -36.65
N ALA A 57 35.91 25.02 -37.80
CA ALA A 57 34.62 24.38 -37.92
C ALA A 57 34.52 23.14 -37.01
N TYR A 58 35.57 22.32 -36.97
CA TYR A 58 35.65 21.17 -36.09
C TYR A 58 35.73 21.57 -34.61
N LYS A 59 36.57 22.56 -34.24
CA LYS A 59 36.61 23.10 -32.86
C LYS A 59 35.26 23.70 -32.43
N ASN A 60 34.55 24.36 -33.33
CA ASN A 60 33.22 24.90 -33.05
C ASN A 60 32.17 23.79 -32.93
N LEU A 61 32.32 22.69 -33.69
CA LEU A 61 31.50 21.50 -33.53
C LEU A 61 31.77 20.83 -32.18
N GLU A 62 33.02 20.67 -31.75
CA GLU A 62 33.36 20.14 -30.42
C GLU A 62 32.81 21.02 -29.30
N LYS A 63 32.93 22.35 -29.44
CA LYS A 63 32.31 23.31 -28.51
C LYS A 63 30.79 23.21 -28.47
N LEU A 64 30.13 23.04 -29.63
CA LEU A 64 28.68 22.90 -29.73
C LEU A 64 28.20 21.56 -29.17
N GLN A 65 28.96 20.49 -29.41
CA GLN A 65 28.70 19.17 -28.84
C GLN A 65 28.81 19.22 -27.31
N GLY A 66 29.73 20.01 -26.76
CA GLY A 66 29.80 20.39 -25.35
C GLY A 66 30.16 19.26 -24.38
N VAL A 67 30.07 18.01 -24.81
CA VAL A 67 30.43 16.79 -24.08
C VAL A 67 31.14 15.81 -25.01
N PRO A 68 32.06 14.99 -24.49
CA PRO A 68 32.65 13.88 -25.24
C PRO A 68 31.59 12.92 -25.82
N ALA A 69 31.92 12.25 -26.92
CA ALA A 69 30.99 11.38 -27.65
C ALA A 69 30.41 10.25 -26.79
N GLU A 70 31.17 9.76 -25.81
CA GLU A 70 30.75 8.73 -24.84
C GLU A 70 29.65 9.19 -23.88
N TYR A 71 29.38 10.49 -23.78
CA TYR A 71 28.24 11.03 -23.02
C TYR A 71 27.03 11.37 -23.91
N MET A 72 27.16 11.22 -25.23
CA MET A 72 26.09 11.52 -26.17
C MET A 72 25.17 10.31 -26.37
N ILE A 73 23.87 10.49 -26.14
CA ILE A 73 22.84 9.49 -26.40
C ILE A 73 22.05 9.95 -27.63
N LYS A 74 21.97 9.10 -28.66
CA LYS A 74 21.11 9.33 -29.81
C LYS A 74 19.69 8.89 -29.46
N ILE A 75 18.74 9.82 -29.48
CA ILE A 75 17.33 9.51 -29.26
C ILE A 75 16.82 8.71 -30.47
N PRO A 76 16.23 7.52 -30.29
CA PRO A 76 15.67 6.74 -31.39
C PRO A 76 14.51 7.48 -32.05
N LYS A 77 14.22 7.15 -33.32
CA LYS A 77 13.06 7.72 -34.02
C LYS A 77 11.72 7.29 -33.43
N SER A 78 11.69 6.12 -32.78
CA SER A 78 10.53 5.59 -32.08
C SER A 78 10.93 5.16 -30.67
N LEU A 79 10.16 5.60 -29.68
CA LEU A 79 10.32 5.18 -28.28
C LEU A 79 9.52 3.90 -27.97
N ASP A 80 8.81 3.35 -28.95
CA ASP A 80 8.07 2.10 -28.80
C ASP A 80 8.90 0.88 -29.25
N ASP A 81 10.12 1.09 -29.72
CA ASP A 81 11.06 0.03 -30.12
C ASP A 81 11.99 -0.34 -28.96
N PRO A 82 11.77 -1.48 -28.28
CA PRO A 82 12.57 -1.87 -27.13
C PRO A 82 14.02 -2.19 -27.50
N ALA A 83 14.28 -2.64 -28.73
CA ALA A 83 15.63 -2.96 -29.19
C ALA A 83 16.45 -1.68 -29.38
N ALA A 84 15.83 -0.61 -29.87
CA ALA A 84 16.47 0.69 -30.00
C ALA A 84 16.74 1.38 -28.64
N LEU A 85 15.89 1.12 -27.64
CA LEU A 85 16.00 1.69 -26.29
C LEU A 85 16.93 0.91 -25.37
N ALA A 86 17.09 -0.41 -25.56
CA ALA A 86 17.96 -1.25 -24.76
C ALA A 86 19.38 -0.67 -24.52
N PRO A 87 20.15 -0.28 -25.55
CA PRO A 87 21.50 0.27 -25.34
C PRO A 87 21.49 1.62 -24.62
N ILE A 88 20.38 2.35 -24.66
CA ILE A 88 20.21 3.62 -23.93
C ILE A 88 20.02 3.32 -22.45
N TYR A 89 19.12 2.40 -22.11
CA TYR A 89 18.88 1.99 -20.73
C TYR A 89 20.13 1.41 -20.07
N ASP A 90 20.90 0.60 -20.80
CA ASP A 90 22.15 0.03 -20.27
C ASP A 90 23.17 1.14 -19.96
N ARG A 91 23.29 2.17 -20.83
CA ARG A 91 24.12 3.36 -20.56
C ARG A 91 23.60 4.22 -19.40
N LEU A 92 22.29 4.22 -19.17
CA LEU A 92 21.64 4.92 -18.05
C LEU A 92 21.69 4.12 -16.74
N GLY A 93 22.29 2.93 -16.75
CA GLY A 93 22.54 2.12 -15.56
C GLY A 93 21.48 1.08 -15.25
N ARG A 94 20.66 0.65 -16.23
CA ARG A 94 19.85 -0.55 -16.08
C ARG A 94 20.77 -1.76 -15.82
N PRO A 95 20.50 -2.60 -14.80
CA PRO A 95 21.28 -3.81 -14.58
C PRO A 95 21.16 -4.81 -15.74
N ALA A 96 22.16 -5.69 -15.88
CA ALA A 96 22.17 -6.70 -16.94
C ALA A 96 20.97 -7.66 -16.88
N SER A 97 20.42 -7.89 -15.69
CA SER A 97 19.28 -8.78 -15.47
C SER A 97 18.43 -8.33 -14.26
N PRO A 98 17.15 -8.74 -14.18
CA PRO A 98 16.26 -8.38 -13.07
C PRO A 98 16.78 -8.78 -11.67
N ASP A 99 17.49 -9.90 -11.55
CA ASP A 99 18.01 -10.40 -10.26
C ASP A 99 19.08 -9.48 -9.64
N LYS A 100 19.66 -8.57 -10.42
CA LYS A 100 20.68 -7.62 -9.97
C LYS A 100 20.13 -6.35 -9.31
N TYR A 101 18.80 -6.20 -9.23
CA TYR A 101 18.20 -5.11 -8.47
C TYR A 101 18.21 -5.41 -6.97
N GLU A 102 18.99 -4.64 -6.24
CA GLU A 102 18.91 -4.53 -4.79
C GLU A 102 17.93 -3.42 -4.42
N VAL A 103 16.85 -3.78 -3.74
CA VAL A 103 15.86 -2.83 -3.21
C VAL A 103 15.81 -3.01 -1.71
N LYS A 104 16.03 -1.93 -0.97
CA LYS A 104 16.01 -1.91 0.49
C LYS A 104 14.79 -1.12 0.94
N ILE A 105 13.87 -1.78 1.64
CA ILE A 105 12.72 -1.12 2.25
C ILE A 105 12.82 -1.35 3.75
N GLU A 106 12.93 -0.29 4.53
CA GLU A 106 13.00 -0.37 5.98
C GLU A 106 11.60 -0.51 6.58
N GLY A 107 11.44 -1.35 7.60
CA GLY A 107 10.20 -1.45 8.38
C GLY A 107 9.06 -2.24 7.72
N PHE A 108 9.27 -2.81 6.53
CA PHE A 108 8.27 -3.64 5.86
C PHE A 108 8.88 -4.97 5.41
N GLU A 109 8.22 -6.08 5.73
CA GLU A 109 8.50 -7.35 5.07
C GLU A 109 7.96 -7.29 3.65
N VAL A 110 8.84 -7.52 2.67
CA VAL A 110 8.44 -7.53 1.28
C VAL A 110 8.27 -8.97 0.82
N ASP A 111 7.08 -9.29 0.32
CA ASP A 111 6.80 -10.59 -0.30
C ASP A 111 7.83 -10.88 -1.42
N PRO A 112 8.57 -12.01 -1.34
CA PRO A 112 9.54 -12.40 -2.36
C PRO A 112 8.97 -12.48 -3.78
N LYS A 113 7.72 -12.95 -3.93
CA LYS A 113 7.04 -13.06 -5.22
C LYS A 113 6.72 -11.68 -5.79
N ARG A 114 6.29 -10.75 -4.93
CA ARG A 114 6.09 -9.35 -5.32
C ARG A 114 7.41 -8.72 -5.78
N MET A 115 8.50 -8.95 -5.03
CA MET A 115 9.82 -8.45 -5.42
C MET A 115 10.28 -8.98 -6.77
N GLU A 116 10.06 -10.25 -7.07
CA GLU A 116 10.36 -10.82 -8.38
C GLU A 116 9.60 -10.10 -9.52
N ILE A 117 8.29 -9.91 -9.35
CA ILE A 117 7.45 -9.19 -10.33
C ILE A 117 7.95 -7.76 -10.55
N VAL A 118 8.26 -7.05 -9.47
CA VAL A 118 8.73 -5.65 -9.52
C VAL A 118 10.08 -5.55 -10.23
N ARG A 119 11.04 -6.42 -9.92
CA ARG A 119 12.36 -6.43 -10.57
C ARG A 119 12.23 -6.72 -12.08
N ASN A 120 11.38 -7.67 -12.46
CA ASN A 120 11.11 -7.99 -13.87
C ASN A 120 10.49 -6.80 -14.61
N ALA A 121 9.52 -6.13 -13.99
CA ALA A 121 8.89 -4.95 -14.57
C ALA A 121 9.89 -3.79 -14.70
N ALA A 122 10.72 -3.55 -13.68
CA ALA A 122 11.73 -2.50 -13.67
C ALA A 122 12.78 -2.71 -14.78
N HIS A 123 13.24 -3.95 -14.95
CA HIS A 123 14.21 -4.30 -16.02
C HIS A 123 13.63 -4.04 -17.41
N LYS A 124 12.39 -4.50 -17.63
CA LYS A 124 11.66 -4.29 -18.88
C LYS A 124 11.43 -2.80 -19.15
N ALA A 125 11.16 -2.01 -18.11
CA ALA A 125 10.93 -0.58 -18.18
C ALA A 125 12.22 0.27 -18.31
N GLY A 126 13.40 -0.34 -18.26
CA GLY A 126 14.64 0.43 -18.42
C GLY A 126 15.15 1.11 -17.15
N LEU A 127 14.55 0.82 -15.98
CA LEU A 127 14.88 1.57 -14.76
C LEU A 127 16.27 1.25 -14.24
N ASN A 128 16.97 2.26 -13.73
CA ASN A 128 18.21 2.02 -12.97
C ASN A 128 17.89 1.73 -11.48
N PRO A 129 18.86 1.23 -10.69
CA PRO A 129 18.62 0.89 -9.29
C PRO A 129 18.13 2.05 -8.44
N ALA A 130 18.62 3.27 -8.68
CA ALA A 130 18.21 4.45 -7.91
C ALA A 130 16.73 4.81 -8.15
N GLN A 131 16.26 4.71 -9.40
CA GLN A 131 14.86 4.94 -9.76
C GLN A 131 13.95 3.89 -9.12
N LEU A 132 14.34 2.61 -9.18
CA LEU A 132 13.56 1.54 -8.55
C LEU A 132 13.52 1.71 -7.03
N GLN A 133 14.65 2.05 -6.39
CA GLN A 133 14.73 2.30 -4.96
C GLN A 133 13.84 3.48 -4.54
N ALA A 134 13.79 4.55 -5.32
CA ALA A 134 12.92 5.70 -5.05
C ALA A 134 11.44 5.33 -5.14
N LEU A 135 11.04 4.57 -6.16
CA LEU A 135 9.67 4.08 -6.32
C LEU A 135 9.28 3.14 -5.16
N ALA A 136 10.16 2.23 -4.79
CA ALA A 136 9.95 1.32 -3.68
C ALA A 136 9.77 2.05 -2.34
N ALA A 137 10.57 3.09 -2.09
CA ALA A 137 10.44 3.91 -0.88
C ALA A 137 9.12 4.68 -0.84
N ALA A 138 8.70 5.28 -1.96
CA ALA A 138 7.43 6.00 -2.05
C ALA A 138 6.23 5.08 -1.84
N ASP A 139 6.25 3.89 -2.46
CA ASP A 139 5.21 2.89 -2.30
C ASP A 139 5.13 2.37 -0.85
N ALA A 140 6.28 2.11 -0.21
CA ALA A 140 6.33 1.69 1.19
C ALA A 140 5.76 2.76 2.13
N GLN A 141 6.08 4.04 1.89
CA GLN A 141 5.50 5.14 2.65
C GLN A 141 3.97 5.18 2.50
N TYR A 142 3.46 5.11 1.26
CA TYR A 142 2.03 5.08 0.99
C TYR A 142 1.33 3.90 1.67
N MET A 143 1.90 2.70 1.58
CA MET A 143 1.37 1.52 2.27
C MET A 143 1.35 1.70 3.79
N GLY A 144 2.39 2.31 4.36
CA GLY A 144 2.42 2.67 5.78
C GLY A 144 1.32 3.64 6.18
N GLU A 145 1.01 4.62 5.34
CA GLU A 145 -0.09 5.56 5.56
C GLU A 145 -1.45 4.88 5.45
N VAL A 146 -1.65 4.02 4.46
CA VAL A 146 -2.88 3.23 4.27
C VAL A 146 -3.12 2.30 5.47
N MET A 147 -2.09 1.61 5.95
CA MET A 147 -2.19 0.74 7.12
C MET A 147 -2.59 1.53 8.38
N LYS A 148 -1.94 2.67 8.64
CA LYS A 148 -2.31 3.55 9.76
C LYS A 148 -3.74 4.07 9.64
N ALA A 149 -4.17 4.46 8.44
CA ALA A 149 -5.53 4.92 8.20
C ALA A 149 -6.55 3.80 8.45
N HIS A 150 -6.26 2.58 7.99
CA HIS A 150 -7.10 1.41 8.23
C HIS A 150 -7.19 1.05 9.73
N GLU A 151 -6.08 1.10 10.46
CA GLU A 151 -6.07 0.91 11.91
C GLU A 151 -6.90 1.98 12.64
N ALA A 152 -6.76 3.25 12.26
CA ALA A 152 -7.54 4.34 12.82
C ALA A 152 -9.04 4.18 12.54
N GLU A 153 -9.41 3.79 11.31
CA GLU A 153 -10.78 3.53 10.91
C GLU A 153 -11.38 2.34 11.68
N LYS A 154 -10.60 1.27 11.89
CA LYS A 154 -10.98 0.11 12.70
C LYS A 154 -11.21 0.51 14.16
N ALA A 155 -10.31 1.31 14.75
CA ALA A 155 -10.46 1.81 16.11
C ALA A 155 -11.71 2.69 16.27
N GLN A 156 -11.96 3.61 15.32
CA GLN A 156 -13.14 4.47 15.33
C GLN A 156 -14.43 3.67 15.20
N ARG A 157 -14.48 2.69 14.27
CA ARG A 157 -15.63 1.78 14.13
C ARG A 157 -15.90 1.03 15.44
N MET A 158 -14.86 0.46 16.04
CA MET A 158 -14.97 -0.28 17.30
C MET A 158 -15.52 0.62 18.42
N GLU A 159 -15.05 1.85 18.55
CA GLU A 159 -15.53 2.79 19.58
C GLU A 159 -17.02 3.14 19.39
N VAL A 160 -17.44 3.42 18.14
CA VAL A 160 -18.84 3.71 17.82
C VAL A 160 -19.75 2.52 18.13
N GLU A 161 -19.34 1.32 17.71
CA GLU A 161 -20.11 0.10 17.89
C GLU A 161 -20.20 -0.33 19.36
N LEU A 162 -19.10 -0.27 20.11
CA LEU A 162 -19.10 -0.56 21.55
C LEU A 162 -19.92 0.47 22.32
N GLY A 163 -19.84 1.75 21.97
CA GLY A 163 -20.69 2.79 22.56
C GLY A 163 -22.18 2.56 22.28
N ALA A 164 -22.53 2.03 21.10
CA ALA A 164 -23.90 1.62 20.79
C ALA A 164 -24.33 0.40 21.60
N LEU A 165 -23.46 -0.58 21.76
CA LEU A 165 -23.70 -1.77 22.56
C LEU A 165 -23.90 -1.44 24.04
N GLN A 166 -23.09 -0.53 24.58
CA GLN A 166 -23.21 -0.07 25.96
C GLN A 166 -24.52 0.70 26.19
N ARG A 167 -24.97 1.51 25.22
CA ARG A 167 -26.29 2.15 25.27
C ARG A 167 -27.44 1.14 25.22
N GLU A 168 -27.30 0.07 24.44
CA GLU A 168 -28.31 -0.99 24.31
C GLU A 168 -28.41 -1.86 25.56
N TRP A 169 -27.27 -2.27 26.12
CA TRP A 169 -27.22 -3.20 27.27
C TRP A 169 -27.25 -2.49 28.63
N GLY A 170 -26.99 -1.19 28.66
CA GLY A 170 -27.02 -0.37 29.87
C GLY A 170 -26.11 -0.93 30.97
N THR A 171 -26.64 -1.06 32.17
CA THR A 171 -25.91 -1.55 33.36
C THR A 171 -25.45 -3.00 33.24
N HIS A 172 -26.04 -3.79 32.33
CA HIS A 172 -25.68 -5.19 32.12
C HIS A 172 -24.59 -5.38 31.06
N PHE A 173 -24.00 -4.29 30.55
CA PHE A 173 -23.02 -4.37 29.48
C PHE A 173 -21.84 -5.31 29.82
N GLU A 174 -21.18 -5.10 30.97
CA GLU A 174 -20.04 -5.92 31.39
C GLU A 174 -20.43 -7.39 31.62
N GLU A 175 -21.59 -7.63 32.24
CA GLU A 175 -22.11 -8.97 32.49
C GLU A 175 -22.37 -9.73 31.19
N ARG A 176 -23.05 -9.09 30.23
CA ARG A 176 -23.35 -9.67 28.92
C ARG A 176 -22.09 -9.85 28.06
N ALA A 177 -21.16 -8.90 28.12
CA ALA A 177 -19.89 -8.99 27.41
C ALA A 177 -19.04 -10.16 27.92
N GLU A 178 -18.93 -10.32 29.24
CA GLU A 178 -18.22 -11.44 29.86
C GLU A 178 -18.90 -12.79 29.57
N LEU A 179 -20.24 -12.83 29.58
CA LEU A 179 -21.00 -14.02 29.19
C LEU A 179 -20.65 -14.45 27.75
N GLY A 180 -20.61 -13.49 26.81
CA GLY A 180 -20.24 -13.74 25.43
C GLY A 180 -18.80 -14.25 25.30
N ARG A 181 -17.82 -13.60 25.93
CA ARG A 181 -16.41 -14.01 25.91
C ARG A 181 -16.22 -15.42 26.48
N ARG A 182 -16.85 -15.72 27.61
CA ARG A 182 -16.82 -17.06 28.24
C ARG A 182 -17.45 -18.11 27.33
N PHE A 183 -18.59 -17.81 26.73
CA PHE A 183 -19.26 -18.71 25.81
C PHE A 183 -18.35 -19.09 24.65
N VAL A 184 -17.69 -18.12 23.99
CA VAL A 184 -16.73 -18.41 22.92
C VAL A 184 -15.60 -19.30 23.42
N ARG A 185 -14.93 -18.89 24.49
CA ARG A 185 -13.78 -19.63 25.04
C ARG A 185 -14.14 -21.08 25.37
N ASN A 186 -15.37 -21.34 25.81
CA ASN A 186 -15.84 -22.68 26.16
C ASN A 186 -16.42 -23.46 24.98
N SER A 187 -16.91 -22.78 23.94
CA SER A 187 -17.49 -23.41 22.74
C SER A 187 -16.45 -23.76 21.68
N LEU A 188 -15.29 -23.11 21.72
CA LEU A 188 -14.19 -23.41 20.81
C LEU A 188 -13.56 -24.79 21.11
N PRO A 189 -13.28 -25.61 20.08
CA PRO A 189 -12.68 -26.93 20.22
C PRO A 189 -11.39 -26.94 21.06
N SER A 190 -11.11 -28.08 21.70
CA SER A 190 -9.79 -28.32 22.29
C SER A 190 -8.72 -28.43 21.21
N GLY A 191 -7.53 -27.87 21.47
CA GLY A 191 -6.38 -27.95 20.55
C GLY A 191 -6.23 -26.76 19.58
N ILE A 192 -7.09 -25.74 19.65
CA ILE A 192 -6.89 -24.48 18.93
C ILE A 192 -6.46 -23.36 19.87
N ASP A 193 -5.78 -22.37 19.33
CA ASP A 193 -5.50 -21.12 20.04
C ASP A 193 -6.79 -20.29 20.10
N LYS A 194 -7.44 -20.33 21.27
CA LYS A 194 -8.74 -19.71 21.50
C LYS A 194 -8.69 -18.19 21.43
N GLU A 195 -7.60 -17.59 21.88
CA GLU A 195 -7.45 -16.13 21.91
C GLU A 195 -7.15 -15.62 20.49
N ALA A 196 -6.26 -16.29 19.74
CA ALA A 196 -6.04 -15.96 18.33
C ALA A 196 -7.31 -16.14 17.48
N THR A 197 -8.09 -17.19 17.75
CA THR A 197 -9.37 -17.44 17.05
C THR A 197 -10.40 -16.36 17.37
N LEU A 198 -10.52 -15.95 18.64
CA LEU A 198 -11.42 -14.87 19.03
C LEU A 198 -11.02 -13.56 18.35
N SER A 199 -9.73 -13.21 18.35
CA SER A 199 -9.22 -12.02 17.65
C SER A 199 -9.53 -12.06 16.15
N ALA A 200 -9.38 -13.21 15.49
CA ALA A 200 -9.70 -13.36 14.07
C ALA A 200 -11.21 -13.19 13.79
N ILE A 201 -12.08 -13.67 14.68
CA ILE A 201 -13.53 -13.47 14.57
C ILE A 201 -13.86 -11.98 14.75
N GLU A 202 -13.34 -11.35 15.81
CA GLU A 202 -13.56 -9.92 16.07
C GLU A 202 -13.05 -9.05 14.91
N GLU A 203 -11.94 -9.45 14.28
CA GLU A 203 -11.41 -8.79 13.09
C GLU A 203 -12.32 -8.96 11.85
N ALA A 204 -12.91 -10.13 11.68
CA ALA A 204 -13.75 -10.42 10.51
C ALA A 204 -15.14 -9.77 10.58
N ILE A 205 -15.77 -9.76 11.76
CA ILE A 205 -17.18 -9.34 11.91
C ILE A 205 -17.39 -8.18 12.89
N GLY A 206 -16.33 -7.67 13.52
CA GLY A 206 -16.38 -6.60 14.51
C GLY A 206 -16.62 -7.09 15.94
N THR A 207 -15.98 -6.45 16.91
CA THR A 207 -16.08 -6.80 18.35
C THR A 207 -17.51 -6.70 18.87
N ALA A 208 -18.28 -5.68 18.48
CA ALA A 208 -19.63 -5.52 19.00
C ALA A 208 -20.60 -6.60 18.49
N LEU A 209 -20.53 -6.96 17.19
CA LEU A 209 -21.34 -8.04 16.64
C LEU A 209 -20.93 -9.39 17.23
N THR A 210 -19.63 -9.60 17.43
CA THR A 210 -19.07 -10.77 18.13
C THR A 210 -19.68 -10.90 19.53
N LEU A 211 -19.59 -9.85 20.34
CA LEU A 211 -20.16 -9.83 21.68
C LEU A 211 -21.68 -10.07 21.66
N LYS A 212 -22.42 -9.42 20.76
CA LYS A 212 -23.88 -9.64 20.63
C LYS A 212 -24.22 -11.08 20.30
N LEU A 213 -23.57 -11.66 19.29
CA LEU A 213 -23.82 -13.02 18.85
C LEU A 213 -23.61 -14.01 19.99
N PHE A 214 -22.46 -13.90 20.66
CA PHE A 214 -22.07 -14.86 21.67
C PHE A 214 -22.75 -14.65 23.02
N ALA A 215 -23.03 -13.40 23.42
CA ALA A 215 -23.84 -13.15 24.60
C ALA A 215 -25.26 -13.72 24.43
N ASN A 216 -25.87 -13.54 23.25
CA ASN A 216 -27.20 -14.09 22.96
C ASN A 216 -27.18 -15.63 22.87
N ALA A 217 -26.13 -16.22 22.28
CA ALA A 217 -25.97 -17.68 22.24
C ALA A 217 -25.75 -18.27 23.64
N GLY A 218 -24.91 -17.63 24.46
CA GLY A 218 -24.70 -18.00 25.86
C GLY A 218 -25.98 -17.89 26.68
N GLU A 219 -26.73 -16.80 26.53
CA GLU A 219 -28.01 -16.58 27.22
C GLU A 219 -29.04 -17.64 26.84
N LYS A 220 -29.19 -17.97 25.56
CA LYS A 220 -30.11 -19.04 25.11
C LYS A 220 -29.66 -20.41 25.60
N THR A 221 -28.36 -20.71 25.54
CA THR A 221 -27.84 -22.01 25.99
C THR A 221 -27.99 -22.17 27.50
N VAL A 222 -27.77 -21.11 28.29
CA VAL A 222 -28.01 -21.11 29.75
C VAL A 222 -29.50 -21.27 30.08
N ARG A 223 -30.39 -20.66 29.28
CA ARG A 223 -31.85 -20.77 29.46
C ARG A 223 -32.41 -22.13 29.02
N GLU A 224 -31.85 -22.75 27.98
CA GLU A 224 -32.34 -24.01 27.40
C GLU A 224 -31.65 -25.24 28.00
N HIS A 225 -30.41 -25.12 28.45
CA HIS A 225 -29.64 -26.17 29.11
C HIS A 225 -29.03 -25.64 30.40
N ASN A 226 -29.54 -26.13 31.55
CA ASN A 226 -28.70 -26.37 32.72
C ASN A 226 -27.52 -27.24 32.24
N ILE A 227 -26.43 -26.65 31.76
CA ILE A 227 -25.23 -27.39 31.37
C ILE A 227 -24.71 -28.03 32.67
N PRO A 228 -24.75 -29.36 32.81
CA PRO A 228 -24.00 -30.02 33.85
C PRO A 228 -22.54 -29.87 33.44
N ASP A 229 -21.80 -29.04 34.16
CA ASP A 229 -20.35 -29.04 34.01
C ASP A 229 -19.83 -30.44 34.37
N SER A 230 -18.97 -30.99 33.52
CA SER A 230 -18.26 -32.25 33.78
C SER A 230 -17.22 -32.11 34.89
N SER A 231 -16.95 -30.90 35.36
CA SER A 231 -16.35 -30.65 36.67
C SER A 231 -17.45 -30.47 37.72
N GLY A 232 -17.51 -31.38 38.69
CA GLY A 232 -18.47 -31.38 39.78
C GLY A 232 -18.33 -30.23 40.79
N ASP A 233 -18.27 -28.97 40.36
CA ASP A 233 -18.33 -27.82 41.24
C ASP A 233 -19.05 -26.63 40.58
N ARG A 234 -20.33 -26.48 40.98
CA ARG A 234 -21.19 -25.28 40.92
C ARG A 234 -21.69 -24.79 39.54
N PRO A 235 -23.01 -24.53 39.40
CA PRO A 235 -23.53 -23.77 38.26
C PRO A 235 -22.91 -22.36 38.22
N PHE A 236 -22.31 -22.01 37.09
CA PHE A 236 -21.66 -20.71 36.87
C PHE A 236 -22.65 -19.54 37.13
N GLY A 237 -22.24 -18.57 37.95
CA GLY A 237 -22.96 -17.30 38.14
C GLY A 237 -24.03 -17.26 39.24
N TYR A 238 -24.38 -18.40 39.85
CA TYR A 238 -25.35 -18.40 40.95
C TYR A 238 -24.63 -18.27 42.30
N THR A 239 -24.49 -17.04 42.80
CA THR A 239 -23.78 -16.75 44.06
C THR A 239 -24.54 -17.35 45.26
N ARG A 240 -23.82 -17.57 46.36
CA ARG A 240 -24.42 -18.08 47.61
C ARG A 240 -25.44 -17.09 48.16
N GLU A 241 -25.18 -15.81 47.97
CA GLU A 241 -26.04 -14.69 48.34
C GLU A 241 -27.34 -14.72 47.52
N GLN A 242 -27.24 -14.95 46.20
CA GLN A 242 -28.41 -15.10 45.33
C GLN A 242 -29.24 -16.33 45.71
N ALA A 243 -28.59 -17.45 46.01
CA ALA A 243 -29.27 -18.67 46.47
C ALA A 243 -30.02 -18.47 47.80
N ALA A 244 -29.48 -17.65 48.71
CA ALA A 244 -30.13 -17.32 49.97
C ALA A 244 -31.37 -16.43 49.76
N ALA A 245 -31.28 -15.46 48.84
CA ALA A 245 -32.38 -14.57 48.48
C ALA A 245 -33.52 -15.35 47.79
N ASP A 246 -33.20 -16.19 46.81
CA ASP A 246 -34.18 -16.97 46.05
C ASP A 246 -34.85 -18.05 46.92
N ARG A 247 -34.12 -18.63 47.88
CA ARG A 247 -34.72 -19.52 48.90
C ARG A 247 -35.77 -18.78 49.73
N LYS A 248 -35.47 -17.54 50.14
CA LYS A 248 -36.40 -16.74 50.92
C LYS A 248 -37.66 -16.43 50.09
N SER A 249 -37.47 -15.97 48.84
CA SER A 249 -38.59 -15.70 47.92
C SER A 249 -39.46 -16.93 47.70
N LEU A 250 -38.85 -18.10 47.45
CA LEU A 250 -39.58 -19.36 47.25
C LEU A 250 -40.43 -19.71 48.47
N MET A 251 -39.89 -19.52 49.68
CA MET A 251 -40.64 -19.78 50.91
C MET A 251 -41.79 -18.79 51.13
N ASP A 252 -41.62 -17.53 50.73
CA ASP A 252 -42.68 -16.53 50.85
C ASP A 252 -43.80 -16.77 49.81
N GLU A 253 -43.45 -17.18 48.59
CA GLU A 253 -44.40 -17.61 47.56
C GLU A 253 -45.17 -18.87 47.97
N LEU A 254 -44.49 -19.86 48.54
CA LEU A 254 -45.13 -21.08 49.04
C LEU A 254 -46.13 -20.75 50.15
N LYS A 255 -45.81 -19.84 51.06
CA LYS A 255 -46.78 -19.40 52.09
C LYS A 255 -47.98 -18.67 51.50
N ALA A 256 -47.80 -17.95 50.40
CA ALA A 256 -48.86 -17.20 49.73
C ALA A 256 -49.80 -18.08 48.91
N ASP A 257 -49.36 -19.29 48.49
CA ASP A 257 -50.16 -20.24 47.72
C ASP A 257 -50.35 -21.57 48.47
N PRO A 258 -51.52 -21.80 49.10
CA PRO A 258 -51.81 -23.02 49.84
C PRO A 258 -51.70 -24.31 49.02
N SER A 259 -51.95 -24.27 47.71
CA SER A 259 -51.89 -25.46 46.84
C SER A 259 -50.45 -25.83 46.54
N ARG A 260 -49.60 -24.83 46.26
CA ARG A 260 -48.15 -25.03 46.11
C ARG A 260 -47.52 -25.50 47.42
N LEU A 261 -47.91 -24.92 48.56
CA LEU A 261 -47.45 -25.35 49.87
C LEU A 261 -47.80 -26.81 50.17
N ALA A 262 -49.03 -27.23 49.85
CA ALA A 262 -49.46 -28.61 50.04
C ALA A 262 -48.65 -29.59 49.19
N ASN A 263 -48.31 -29.23 47.95
CA ASN A 263 -47.47 -30.06 47.08
C ASN A 263 -46.03 -30.12 47.57
N TYR A 264 -45.46 -28.97 47.95
CA TYR A 264 -44.12 -28.87 48.55
C TYR A 264 -44.00 -29.73 49.83
N ASN A 265 -44.98 -29.65 50.74
CA ASN A 265 -44.99 -30.44 51.97
C ASN A 265 -45.16 -31.95 51.73
N LYS A 266 -45.80 -32.34 50.62
CA LYS A 266 -45.89 -33.73 50.18
C LYS A 266 -44.62 -34.21 49.45
N GLY A 267 -43.64 -33.32 49.26
CA GLY A 267 -42.39 -33.62 48.57
C GLY A 267 -42.58 -33.84 47.06
N VAL A 268 -43.61 -33.24 46.46
CA VAL A 268 -43.93 -33.41 45.04
C VAL A 268 -44.00 -32.07 44.30
N GLY A 269 -43.58 -32.08 43.05
CA GLY A 269 -43.67 -30.93 42.15
C GLY A 269 -42.41 -30.05 42.13
N PRO A 270 -42.36 -29.06 41.23
CA PRO A 270 -41.13 -28.33 40.90
C PRO A 270 -40.54 -27.50 42.05
N ASP A 271 -41.34 -27.13 43.04
CA ASP A 271 -40.88 -26.33 44.18
C ASP A 271 -39.94 -27.12 45.12
N ILE A 272 -40.13 -28.44 45.27
CA ILE A 272 -39.23 -29.28 46.08
C ILE A 272 -37.86 -29.42 45.40
N ASP A 273 -37.84 -29.61 44.08
CA ASP A 273 -36.63 -29.72 43.29
C ASP A 273 -35.86 -28.40 43.29
N LYS A 274 -36.58 -27.28 43.16
CA LYS A 274 -35.99 -25.94 43.26
C LYS A 274 -35.37 -25.73 44.64
N MET A 275 -36.06 -26.09 45.71
CA MET A 275 -35.52 -25.97 47.06
C MET A 275 -34.32 -26.90 47.30
N ALA A 276 -34.33 -28.13 46.78
CA ALA A 276 -33.18 -29.03 46.88
C ALA A 276 -31.92 -28.45 46.21
N ARG A 277 -32.06 -27.84 45.02
CA ARG A 277 -30.96 -27.17 44.32
C ARG A 277 -30.42 -25.98 45.11
N LEU A 278 -31.30 -25.11 45.62
CA LEU A 278 -30.90 -23.96 46.42
C LEU A 278 -30.16 -24.37 47.69
N ASN A 279 -30.65 -25.41 48.39
CA ASN A 279 -29.99 -25.94 49.57
C ASN A 279 -28.62 -26.55 49.25
N LYS A 280 -28.50 -27.24 48.12
CA LYS A 280 -27.22 -27.79 47.64
C LYS A 280 -26.17 -26.68 47.49
N ILE A 281 -26.53 -25.60 46.80
CA ILE A 281 -25.65 -24.42 46.60
C ILE A 281 -25.29 -23.75 47.94
N LEU A 282 -26.26 -23.62 48.87
CA LEU A 282 -26.02 -23.01 50.18
C LEU A 282 -25.15 -23.86 51.12
N SER A 283 -25.21 -25.18 50.96
CA SER A 283 -24.44 -26.17 51.73
C SER A 283 -23.02 -26.40 51.21
N GLY A 284 -22.73 -25.98 49.97
CA GLY A 284 -21.41 -26.13 49.36
C GLY A 284 -21.05 -27.58 48.98
N ALA A 285 -22.06 -28.43 48.75
CA ALA A 285 -21.95 -29.83 48.31
C ALA A 285 -22.53 -30.04 46.91
#